data_AF-A0A915NQ75-F1
#
_entry.id   AF-A0A915NQ75-F1
#
_cell.length_a   1.000
_cell.length_b   1.000
_cell.length_c   1.000
_cell.angle_alpha   90.00
_cell.angle_beta   90.00
_cell.angle_gamma   90.00
#
_symmetry.space_group_name_H-M   'P 1'
#
loop_
_entity.id
_entity.type
_entity.pdbx_description
1 polymer ?
#
loop_
_entity_poly.entity_id
_entity_poly.type
_entity_poly.pdbx_seq_one_letter_code
_entity_poly.pdbx_strand_id
1 'polypeptide(L)'
;YVVSAAVYVNLSDGSPIFGAFVQAATGKYISQFLGVPFAEPPIGKLRFRRPIPKRPWREQWNATTFRDSCVQSPDTYFGDFYGATMWNSNTPCSEDCLYLNIYVPGEIDREKRLPVLFWIYGGGFWSGTASLDVYDGKIFAGFEQGNWDTLVFGGDPSLITLFGESAGGASVSMHMLSPLSQPYFTRSILQSGAATAPWAVENKQVALHRAVILYEYMKCGNGNMSHLAPDQWNMDEVLRCLHAASADKLRDSEWSPVMEFADFPWVPVIDGEFLVENIETSLKRGNFKKTQLLAGSNLFHCLSISGTDVFPPAEFFEKKDFIKSRDVWIKSVSSLLPRQILKSSLALQSILNYYEPEGLPIESKQWVDSLDKMLGDFLFTCNVNEFALAHSEHGADTYYYMFSHRASQQTWPEWMGVLHGYEINFIFGEPYNRKQFKYTKEEQELSSRFMRFWANFARTGDPNHNPDNSYISDWPPYNSKTMEYINLTIESDYIQKGAKRIGTGPRRKHCNFWKFIPKLISISADLGESFIKWKQQMDRWENDYMPEWEAGKFSF
;
A
#
# COMPACT_ATOMS: atom_id res chain seq x y z
N TYR A 1 -32.51 -5.88 3.22
CA TYR A 1 -32.34 -4.44 3.52
C TYR A 1 -33.58 -3.71 3.05
N VAL A 2 -34.23 -2.91 3.91
CA VAL A 2 -35.38 -2.09 3.52
C VAL A 2 -34.81 -0.81 2.91
N VAL A 3 -34.89 -0.65 1.59
CA VAL A 3 -34.62 0.64 0.93
C VAL A 3 -35.78 1.56 1.29
N SER A 4 -35.56 2.58 2.12
CA SER A 4 -36.66 3.36 2.67
C SER A 4 -37.07 4.55 1.80
N ALA A 5 -36.24 4.98 0.85
CA ALA A 5 -36.59 5.96 -0.21
C ALA A 5 -35.48 6.06 -1.27
N ALA A 6 -35.82 6.49 -2.49
CA ALA A 6 -34.85 6.88 -3.51
C ALA A 6 -34.37 8.33 -3.27
N VAL A 7 -33.07 8.60 -3.48
CA VAL A 7 -32.47 9.93 -3.29
C VAL A 7 -31.97 10.47 -4.62
N TYR A 8 -32.38 11.66 -5.02
CA TYR A 8 -32.12 12.23 -6.35
C TYR A 8 -31.15 13.41 -6.26
N VAL A 9 -30.11 13.41 -7.09
CA VAL A 9 -29.11 14.48 -7.16
C VAL A 9 -28.72 14.73 -8.62
N ASN A 10 -28.42 15.99 -8.94
CA ASN A 10 -27.74 16.34 -10.19
C ASN A 10 -26.28 16.63 -9.88
N LEU A 11 -25.37 16.06 -10.66
CA LEU A 11 -23.94 16.36 -10.61
C LEU A 11 -23.68 17.80 -11.09
N SER A 12 -22.43 18.27 -10.93
CA SER A 12 -22.02 19.64 -11.28
C SER A 12 -22.16 19.95 -12.77
N ASP A 13 -22.13 18.94 -13.64
CA ASP A 13 -22.35 19.04 -15.08
C ASP A 13 -23.84 18.93 -15.49
N GLY A 14 -24.74 18.79 -14.52
CA GLY A 14 -26.19 18.62 -14.72
C GLY A 14 -26.65 17.18 -14.89
N SER A 15 -25.74 16.20 -14.86
CA SER A 15 -26.07 14.79 -15.04
C SER A 15 -26.90 14.24 -13.86
N PRO A 16 -28.08 13.65 -14.09
CA PRO A 16 -28.94 13.16 -13.02
C PRO A 16 -28.55 11.76 -12.54
N ILE A 17 -28.49 11.58 -11.22
CA ILE A 17 -28.29 10.29 -10.54
C ILE A 17 -29.40 10.04 -9.52
N PHE A 18 -29.75 8.77 -9.28
CA PHE A 18 -30.42 8.39 -8.03
C PHE A 18 -29.66 7.34 -7.25
N GLY A 19 -29.61 7.56 -5.95
CA GLY A 19 -29.09 6.64 -4.96
C GLY A 19 -30.19 6.06 -4.09
N ALA A 20 -29.79 5.50 -2.96
CA ALA A 20 -30.68 4.90 -1.98
C ALA A 20 -30.51 5.55 -0.60
N PHE A 21 -31.62 5.71 0.11
CA PHE A 21 -31.61 6.02 1.54
C PHE A 21 -31.68 4.72 2.33
N VAL A 22 -30.61 4.40 3.05
CA VAL A 22 -30.39 3.10 3.69
C VAL A 22 -30.02 3.24 5.15
N GLN A 23 -30.25 2.18 5.93
CA GLN A 23 -29.86 2.12 7.33
C GLN A 23 -28.54 1.35 7.48
N ALA A 24 -27.55 1.96 8.13
CA ALA A 24 -26.32 1.32 8.55
C ALA A 24 -26.56 0.26 9.64
N ALA A 25 -25.58 -0.60 9.90
CA ALA A 25 -25.69 -1.63 10.95
C ALA A 25 -25.90 -1.05 12.37
N THR A 26 -25.49 0.20 12.58
CA THR A 26 -25.72 0.98 13.82
C THR A 26 -27.15 1.51 13.97
N GLY A 27 -28.00 1.38 12.95
CA GLY A 27 -29.35 1.97 12.91
C GLY A 27 -29.40 3.40 12.37
N LYS A 28 -28.26 4.03 12.10
CA LYS A 28 -28.16 5.37 11.50
C LYS A 28 -28.53 5.33 10.02
N TYR A 29 -29.16 6.39 9.51
CA TYR A 29 -29.52 6.48 8.10
C TYR A 29 -28.46 7.19 7.28
N ILE A 30 -28.25 6.72 6.04
CA ILE A 30 -27.20 7.14 5.11
C ILE A 30 -27.82 7.29 3.71
N SER A 31 -27.55 8.41 3.05
CA SER A 31 -27.76 8.53 1.60
C SER A 31 -26.55 7.93 0.88
N GLN A 32 -26.76 6.87 0.10
CA GLN A 32 -25.70 6.19 -0.64
C GLN A 32 -25.88 6.35 -2.15
N PHE A 33 -24.77 6.57 -2.86
CA PHE A 33 -24.68 6.51 -4.32
C PHE A 33 -23.52 5.58 -4.68
N LEU A 34 -23.85 4.37 -5.15
CA LEU A 34 -22.89 3.35 -5.51
C LEU A 34 -22.80 3.28 -7.04
N GLY A 35 -21.60 3.26 -7.59
CA GLY A 35 -21.43 3.09 -9.03
C GLY A 35 -21.65 4.36 -9.86
N VAL A 36 -21.23 5.53 -9.37
CA VAL A 36 -21.30 6.79 -10.13
C VAL A 36 -20.15 6.83 -11.14
N PRO A 37 -20.40 6.96 -12.45
CA PRO A 37 -19.33 6.99 -13.45
C PRO A 37 -18.58 8.32 -13.39
N PHE A 38 -17.25 8.27 -13.34
CA PHE A 38 -16.41 9.48 -13.37
C PHE A 38 -15.56 9.60 -14.65
N ALA A 39 -15.43 8.52 -15.41
CA ALA A 39 -14.72 8.49 -16.68
C ALA A 39 -15.48 7.66 -17.73
N GLU A 40 -15.16 7.85 -19.00
CA GLU A 40 -15.58 6.94 -20.06
C GLU A 40 -14.91 5.55 -19.89
N PRO A 41 -15.61 4.45 -20.23
CA PRO A 41 -15.05 3.11 -20.13
C PRO A 41 -13.72 3.01 -20.89
N PRO A 42 -12.63 2.57 -20.25
CA PRO A 42 -11.29 2.52 -20.84
C PRO A 42 -11.11 1.30 -21.77
N ILE A 43 -12.11 1.03 -22.62
CA ILE A 43 -12.17 -0.16 -23.48
C ILE A 43 -11.67 0.12 -24.91
N GLY A 44 -11.28 -0.95 -25.60
CA GLY A 44 -10.84 -0.89 -27.00
C GLY A 44 -9.64 0.03 -27.19
N LYS A 45 -9.82 1.14 -27.94
CA LYS A 45 -8.76 2.12 -28.19
C LYS A 45 -8.38 2.95 -26.97
N LEU A 46 -9.20 2.95 -25.92
CA LEU A 46 -8.94 3.68 -24.68
C LEU A 46 -8.15 2.86 -23.65
N ARG A 47 -8.01 1.54 -23.86
CA ARG A 47 -7.16 0.69 -23.01
C ARG A 47 -5.74 1.25 -22.96
N PHE A 48 -5.10 1.23 -21.79
CA PHE A 48 -3.76 1.77 -21.54
C PHE A 48 -3.59 3.29 -21.75
N ARG A 49 -4.66 4.03 -22.07
CA ARG A 49 -4.64 5.48 -22.17
C ARG A 49 -5.14 6.12 -20.88
N ARG A 50 -4.85 7.41 -20.75
CA ARG A 50 -5.42 8.22 -19.65
C ARG A 50 -6.95 8.20 -19.72
N PRO A 51 -7.63 8.18 -18.56
CA PRO A 51 -9.08 8.22 -18.51
C PRO A 51 -9.59 9.53 -19.14
N ILE A 52 -10.67 9.42 -19.90
CA ILE A 52 -11.40 10.57 -20.43
C ILE A 52 -12.55 10.87 -19.47
N PRO A 53 -12.75 12.11 -19.02
CA PRO A 53 -13.88 12.46 -18.15
C PRO A 53 -15.22 12.01 -18.74
N LYS A 54 -16.12 11.50 -17.89
CA LYS A 54 -17.43 11.03 -18.33
C LYS A 54 -18.20 12.19 -18.99
N ARG A 55 -18.75 11.96 -20.18
CA ARG A 55 -19.59 12.97 -20.84
C ARG A 55 -20.90 13.14 -20.08
N PRO A 56 -21.43 14.39 -19.98
CA PRO A 56 -22.71 14.61 -19.33
C PRO A 56 -23.82 13.79 -19.97
N TRP A 57 -24.75 13.30 -19.15
CA TRP A 57 -25.88 12.49 -19.60
C TRP A 57 -27.22 13.10 -19.14
N ARG A 58 -28.30 12.74 -19.83
CA ARG A 58 -29.66 13.25 -19.53
C ARG A 58 -30.57 12.21 -18.89
N GLU A 59 -30.30 10.94 -19.14
CA GLU A 59 -31.07 9.84 -18.58
C GLU A 59 -30.68 9.59 -17.13
N GLN A 60 -31.64 9.24 -16.29
CA GLN A 60 -31.37 9.08 -14.88
C GLN A 60 -30.46 7.86 -14.62
N TRP A 61 -29.28 8.10 -14.04
CA TRP A 61 -28.35 7.00 -13.72
C TRP A 61 -28.69 6.34 -12.39
N ASN A 62 -28.82 5.01 -12.40
CA ASN A 62 -29.04 4.21 -11.19
C ASN A 62 -27.73 3.98 -10.44
N ALA A 63 -27.55 4.71 -9.34
CA ALA A 63 -26.43 4.59 -8.43
C ALA A 63 -26.82 3.88 -7.11
N THR A 64 -27.60 2.81 -7.17
CA THR A 64 -28.01 2.05 -5.96
C THR A 64 -27.16 0.80 -5.68
N THR A 65 -26.35 0.36 -6.65
CA THR A 65 -25.55 -0.87 -6.58
C THR A 65 -24.11 -0.62 -6.98
N PHE A 66 -23.17 -1.34 -6.37
CA PHE A 66 -21.79 -1.33 -6.84
C PHE A 66 -21.71 -1.76 -8.32
N ARG A 67 -20.69 -1.25 -9.00
CA ARG A 67 -20.37 -1.62 -10.38
C ARG A 67 -19.23 -2.63 -10.39
N ASP A 68 -18.91 -3.08 -11.59
CA ASP A 68 -17.89 -4.09 -11.82
C ASP A 68 -16.53 -3.64 -11.27
N SER A 69 -15.82 -4.59 -10.67
CA SER A 69 -14.43 -4.41 -10.26
C SER A 69 -13.55 -4.38 -11.51
N CYS A 70 -12.40 -3.69 -11.45
CA CYS A 70 -11.45 -3.76 -12.55
C CYS A 70 -10.90 -5.18 -12.72
N VAL A 71 -10.59 -5.57 -13.96
CA VAL A 71 -10.01 -6.88 -14.26
C VAL A 71 -8.73 -7.09 -13.46
N GLN A 72 -8.72 -8.15 -12.65
CA GLN A 72 -7.65 -8.51 -11.73
C GLN A 72 -7.69 -10.01 -11.44
N SER A 73 -6.56 -10.59 -11.05
CA SER A 73 -6.46 -12.00 -10.66
C SER A 73 -7.08 -12.22 -9.27
N PRO A 74 -7.91 -13.26 -9.07
CA PRO A 74 -8.33 -13.64 -7.72
C PRO A 74 -7.16 -14.31 -6.99
N ASP A 75 -7.01 -14.08 -5.69
CA ASP A 75 -6.15 -14.90 -4.84
C ASP A 75 -6.84 -16.26 -4.61
N THR A 76 -6.18 -17.32 -5.09
CA THR A 76 -6.62 -18.71 -4.90
C THR A 76 -5.64 -19.52 -4.05
N TYR A 77 -4.60 -18.89 -3.48
CA TYR A 77 -3.50 -19.59 -2.80
C TYR A 77 -3.96 -20.39 -1.58
N PHE A 78 -4.95 -19.85 -0.84
CA PHE A 78 -5.57 -20.52 0.31
C PHE A 78 -7.01 -21.01 0.02
N GLY A 79 -7.38 -21.17 -1.26
CA GLY A 79 -8.74 -21.58 -1.65
C GLY A 79 -9.81 -20.61 -1.10
N ASP A 80 -10.86 -21.15 -0.49
CA ASP A 80 -12.00 -20.38 0.04
C ASP A 80 -11.77 -19.76 1.43
N PHE A 81 -10.53 -19.75 1.94
CA PHE A 81 -10.22 -19.22 3.26
C PHE A 81 -10.57 -17.72 3.37
N TYR A 82 -11.49 -17.39 4.28
CA TYR A 82 -12.05 -16.03 4.42
C TYR A 82 -10.99 -14.93 4.60
N GLY A 83 -9.90 -15.20 5.34
CA GLY A 83 -8.86 -14.20 5.55
C GLY A 83 -8.10 -13.79 4.27
N ALA A 84 -8.15 -14.63 3.22
CA ALA A 84 -7.65 -14.33 1.89
C ALA A 84 -8.79 -13.83 0.97
N THR A 85 -9.93 -14.54 0.93
CA THR A 85 -11.03 -14.21 0.01
C THR A 85 -11.75 -12.91 0.33
N MET A 86 -11.64 -12.38 1.55
CA MET A 86 -12.16 -11.05 1.89
C MET A 86 -11.53 -9.91 1.06
N TRP A 87 -10.38 -10.15 0.45
CA TRP A 87 -9.68 -9.19 -0.42
C TRP A 87 -9.95 -9.39 -1.91
N ASN A 88 -10.59 -10.51 -2.29
CA ASN A 88 -10.97 -10.78 -3.68
C ASN A 88 -12.14 -9.90 -4.11
N SER A 89 -12.19 -9.58 -5.41
CA SER A 89 -13.31 -8.84 -6.00
C SER A 89 -14.66 -9.51 -5.69
N ASN A 90 -15.57 -8.76 -5.06
CA ASN A 90 -16.92 -9.22 -4.70
C ASN A 90 -18.01 -8.76 -5.71
N THR A 91 -17.60 -8.16 -6.83
CA THR A 91 -18.43 -7.85 -7.99
C THR A 91 -17.81 -8.47 -9.25
N PRO A 92 -18.56 -8.64 -10.35
CA PRO A 92 -17.97 -9.09 -11.61
C PRO A 92 -16.79 -8.22 -12.04
N CYS A 93 -15.80 -8.81 -12.70
CA CYS A 93 -14.66 -8.08 -13.23
C CYS A 93 -14.93 -7.61 -14.66
N SER A 94 -14.64 -6.33 -14.95
CA SER A 94 -14.81 -5.72 -16.27
C SER A 94 -13.76 -4.63 -16.49
N GLU A 95 -13.43 -4.36 -17.75
CA GLU A 95 -12.63 -3.18 -18.10
C GLU A 95 -13.44 -1.88 -17.96
N ASP A 96 -14.77 -1.96 -18.05
CA ASP A 96 -15.66 -0.86 -17.67
C ASP A 96 -15.83 -0.86 -16.14
N CYS A 97 -14.84 -0.31 -15.44
CA CYS A 97 -14.79 -0.29 -13.97
C CYS A 97 -14.56 1.11 -13.35
N LEU A 98 -14.54 2.18 -14.15
CA LEU A 98 -14.22 3.54 -13.68
C LEU A 98 -15.42 4.23 -13.01
N TYR A 99 -15.77 3.74 -11.83
CA TYR A 99 -16.87 4.22 -10.99
C TYR A 99 -16.41 4.55 -9.58
N LEU A 100 -17.13 5.47 -8.93
CA LEU A 100 -16.92 5.82 -7.51
C LEU A 100 -18.18 5.60 -6.69
N ASN A 101 -18.00 5.54 -5.37
CA ASN A 101 -19.07 5.34 -4.40
C ASN A 101 -19.08 6.50 -3.39
N ILE A 102 -20.26 6.97 -3.02
CA ILE A 102 -20.46 8.12 -2.14
C ILE A 102 -21.40 7.71 -1.01
N TYR A 103 -20.98 7.99 0.23
CA TYR A 103 -21.79 7.83 1.43
C TYR A 103 -21.94 9.19 2.10
N VAL A 104 -23.18 9.64 2.28
CA VAL A 104 -23.52 10.91 2.93
C VAL A 104 -24.33 10.60 4.19
N PRO A 105 -23.93 11.11 5.38
CA PRO A 105 -24.74 10.94 6.58
C PRO A 105 -26.14 11.54 6.40
N GLY A 106 -27.19 10.80 6.77
CA GLY A 106 -28.57 11.31 6.75
C GLY A 106 -29.04 11.68 5.34
N GLU A 107 -30.03 12.57 5.26
CA GLU A 107 -30.48 13.15 4.00
C GLU A 107 -29.55 14.27 3.52
N ILE A 108 -29.64 14.59 2.23
CA ILE A 108 -28.73 15.53 1.56
C ILE A 108 -29.18 16.97 1.77
N ASP A 109 -28.25 17.82 2.22
CA ASP A 109 -28.36 19.28 2.20
C ASP A 109 -27.39 19.85 1.20
N ARG A 110 -27.82 20.82 0.41
CA ARG A 110 -26.89 21.53 -0.46
C ARG A 110 -26.28 22.75 0.22
N GLU A 111 -26.86 23.21 1.33
CA GLU A 111 -26.42 24.40 2.06
C GLU A 111 -25.34 24.09 3.11
N LYS A 112 -25.27 22.84 3.59
CA LYS A 112 -24.20 22.42 4.51
C LYS A 112 -23.02 21.82 3.76
N ARG A 113 -21.81 22.13 4.25
CA ARG A 113 -20.53 21.71 3.70
C ARG A 113 -19.81 20.82 4.72
N LEU A 114 -19.60 19.55 4.39
CA LEU A 114 -18.90 18.56 5.20
C LEU A 114 -17.49 18.27 4.66
N PRO A 115 -16.53 18.00 5.54
CA PRO A 115 -15.25 17.46 5.11
C PRO A 115 -15.44 16.13 4.37
N VAL A 116 -14.66 15.93 3.31
CA VAL A 116 -14.73 14.74 2.46
C VAL A 116 -13.52 13.86 2.74
N LEU A 117 -13.76 12.62 3.14
CA LEU A 117 -12.73 11.57 3.18
C LEU A 117 -12.82 10.77 1.88
N PHE A 118 -11.71 10.73 1.13
CA PHE A 118 -11.63 10.04 -0.16
C PHE A 118 -10.73 8.81 -0.04
N TRP A 119 -11.34 7.63 -0.03
CA TRP A 119 -10.64 6.35 0.13
C TRP A 119 -10.00 5.91 -1.18
N ILE A 120 -8.73 5.50 -1.11
CA ILE A 120 -8.02 4.83 -2.19
C ILE A 120 -7.60 3.44 -1.68
N TYR A 121 -8.14 2.40 -2.30
CA TYR A 121 -7.89 1.01 -1.89
C TYR A 121 -6.45 0.57 -2.21
N GLY A 122 -5.95 -0.41 -1.44
CA GLY A 122 -4.68 -1.10 -1.67
C GLY A 122 -4.80 -2.35 -2.55
N GLY A 123 -3.77 -3.18 -2.58
CA GLY A 123 -3.72 -4.39 -3.43
C GLY A 123 -2.51 -4.47 -4.35
N GLY A 124 -1.37 -3.90 -3.94
CA GLY A 124 -0.10 -3.97 -4.68
C GLY A 124 -0.15 -3.43 -6.12
N PHE A 125 -1.12 -2.57 -6.43
CA PHE A 125 -1.43 -2.06 -7.78
C PHE A 125 -1.92 -3.10 -8.81
N TRP A 126 -2.11 -4.36 -8.44
CA TRP A 126 -2.60 -5.43 -9.33
C TRP A 126 -4.00 -5.95 -8.95
N SER A 127 -4.45 -5.70 -7.72
CA SER A 127 -5.78 -6.06 -7.21
C SER A 127 -6.40 -4.95 -6.37
N GLY A 128 -7.60 -5.22 -5.85
CA GLY A 128 -8.38 -4.34 -5.01
C GLY A 128 -9.62 -3.78 -5.72
N THR A 129 -10.63 -3.43 -4.91
CA THR A 129 -11.85 -2.78 -5.39
C THR A 129 -12.50 -1.98 -4.27
N ALA A 130 -13.19 -0.88 -4.61
CA ALA A 130 -13.91 -0.05 -3.65
C ALA A 130 -15.21 -0.71 -3.14
N SER A 131 -15.61 -1.86 -3.69
CA SER A 131 -16.84 -2.58 -3.31
C SER A 131 -16.66 -3.57 -2.16
N LEU A 132 -15.43 -3.82 -1.68
CA LEU A 132 -15.20 -4.78 -0.59
C LEU A 132 -15.96 -4.39 0.67
N ASP A 133 -16.49 -5.40 1.37
CA ASP A 133 -17.31 -5.21 2.59
C ASP A 133 -16.55 -4.47 3.69
N VAL A 134 -15.23 -4.68 3.79
CA VAL A 134 -14.35 -4.02 4.77
C VAL A 134 -14.23 -2.50 4.53
N TYR A 135 -14.57 -2.01 3.33
CA TYR A 135 -14.60 -0.60 2.97
C TYR A 135 -16.02 0.01 3.02
N ASP A 136 -16.97 -0.65 3.68
CA ASP A 136 -18.32 -0.14 3.85
C ASP A 136 -18.35 1.17 4.65
N GLY A 137 -18.42 2.29 3.94
CA GLY A 137 -18.42 3.63 4.51
C GLY A 137 -19.66 4.01 5.31
N LYS A 138 -20.71 3.18 5.37
CA LYS A 138 -21.98 3.54 6.03
C LYS A 138 -21.82 3.80 7.53
N ILE A 139 -21.07 2.95 8.23
CA ILE A 139 -20.89 3.10 9.68
C ILE A 139 -20.06 4.34 9.99
N PHE A 140 -18.93 4.51 9.30
CA PHE A 140 -18.09 5.70 9.44
C PHE A 140 -18.86 6.99 9.15
N ALA A 141 -19.56 7.06 8.01
CA ALA A 141 -20.33 8.24 7.63
C ALA A 141 -21.39 8.57 8.69
N GLY A 142 -22.02 7.56 9.30
CA GLY A 142 -23.02 7.74 10.35
C GLY A 142 -22.47 7.95 11.77
N PHE A 143 -21.15 7.84 11.99
CA PHE A 143 -20.54 7.75 13.32
C PHE A 143 -20.81 8.97 14.21
N GLU A 144 -20.73 10.18 13.64
CA GLU A 144 -20.93 11.43 14.38
C GLU A 144 -22.33 12.04 14.24
N GLN A 145 -23.28 11.32 13.66
CA GLN A 145 -24.68 11.74 13.77
C GLN A 145 -25.02 11.72 15.27
N GLY A 146 -25.15 12.87 15.93
CA GLY A 146 -25.66 12.95 17.30
C GLY A 146 -27.09 12.38 17.41
N ASN A 147 -27.70 12.43 18.59
CA ASN A 147 -29.15 12.16 18.80
C ASN A 147 -30.06 13.22 18.14
N TRP A 148 -29.56 13.93 17.13
CA TRP A 148 -30.27 14.98 16.45
C TRP A 148 -31.11 14.34 15.35
N ASP A 149 -32.43 14.34 15.55
CA ASP A 149 -33.47 14.06 14.55
C ASP A 149 -33.47 15.06 13.36
N THR A 150 -32.39 15.84 13.20
CA THR A 150 -32.25 16.84 12.16
C THR A 150 -31.23 16.37 11.13
N LEU A 151 -31.77 16.10 9.97
CA LEU A 151 -31.17 15.63 8.72
C LEU A 151 -30.17 16.66 8.14
N VAL A 152 -29.75 16.44 6.90
CA VAL A 152 -29.18 17.43 5.97
C VAL A 152 -27.62 17.59 5.94
N PHE A 153 -26.91 17.11 4.88
CA PHE A 153 -25.49 17.42 4.51
C PHE A 153 -25.06 17.32 3.00
N GLY A 154 -24.01 18.06 2.59
CA GLY A 154 -23.31 17.97 1.29
C GLY A 154 -21.78 18.19 1.44
N GLY A 155 -20.95 17.75 0.48
CA GLY A 155 -19.48 17.79 0.61
C GLY A 155 -18.85 19.16 0.35
N ASP A 156 -17.76 19.48 1.07
CA ASP A 156 -16.93 20.66 0.89
C ASP A 156 -15.71 20.34 0.00
N PRO A 157 -15.63 20.88 -1.23
CA PRO A 157 -14.51 20.63 -2.12
C PRO A 157 -13.19 21.26 -1.64
N SER A 158 -13.23 22.16 -0.65
CA SER A 158 -12.04 22.75 -0.02
C SER A 158 -11.49 21.95 1.16
N LEU A 159 -12.18 20.88 1.60
CA LEU A 159 -11.81 20.04 2.74
C LEU A 159 -11.79 18.56 2.35
N ILE A 160 -11.03 18.23 1.31
CA ILE A 160 -10.81 16.86 0.87
C ILE A 160 -9.58 16.29 1.56
N THR A 161 -9.74 15.16 2.24
CA THR A 161 -8.67 14.38 2.84
C THR A 161 -8.55 13.06 2.10
N LEU A 162 -7.42 12.87 1.40
CA LEU A 162 -7.12 11.58 0.78
C LEU A 162 -6.65 10.61 1.87
N PHE A 163 -7.18 9.40 1.88
CA PHE A 163 -6.69 8.34 2.77
C PHE A 163 -6.66 7.00 2.05
N GLY A 164 -5.64 6.21 2.34
CA GLY A 164 -5.45 4.92 1.69
C GLY A 164 -4.50 4.03 2.45
N GLU A 165 -4.59 2.73 2.18
CA GLU A 165 -3.81 1.67 2.83
C GLU A 165 -2.98 0.90 1.79
N SER A 166 -1.77 0.45 2.17
CA SER A 166 -0.87 -0.28 1.27
C SER A 166 -0.56 0.53 -0.01
N ALA A 167 -0.78 -0.04 -1.20
CA ALA A 167 -0.69 0.65 -2.48
C ALA A 167 -1.61 1.89 -2.57
N GLY A 168 -2.72 1.91 -1.83
CA GLY A 168 -3.56 3.10 -1.67
C GLY A 168 -2.85 4.19 -0.85
N GLY A 169 -2.17 3.83 0.22
CA GLY A 169 -1.32 4.75 1.00
C GLY A 169 -0.14 5.29 0.17
N ALA A 170 0.50 4.42 -0.61
CA ALA A 170 1.49 4.83 -1.59
C ALA A 170 0.89 5.80 -2.64
N SER A 171 -0.30 5.52 -3.16
CA SER A 171 -1.02 6.41 -4.09
C SER A 171 -1.29 7.79 -3.49
N VAL A 172 -1.73 7.87 -2.23
CA VAL A 172 -1.92 9.16 -1.54
C VAL A 172 -0.60 9.94 -1.50
N SER A 173 0.50 9.31 -1.13
CA SER A 173 1.81 9.97 -1.11
C SER A 173 2.29 10.40 -2.50
N MET A 174 1.94 9.67 -3.56
CA MET A 174 2.21 10.08 -4.95
C MET A 174 1.37 11.30 -5.35
N HIS A 175 0.11 11.39 -4.92
CA HIS A 175 -0.69 12.60 -5.13
C HIS A 175 -0.12 13.82 -4.39
N MET A 176 0.56 13.64 -3.25
CA MET A 176 1.31 14.71 -2.59
C MET A 176 2.53 15.16 -3.41
N LEU A 177 3.20 14.23 -4.08
CA LEU A 177 4.37 14.51 -4.92
C LEU A 177 3.97 15.12 -6.28
N SER A 178 2.84 14.71 -6.84
CA SER A 178 2.41 15.08 -8.19
C SER A 178 1.83 16.49 -8.27
N PRO A 179 2.44 17.45 -9.00
CA PRO A 179 1.89 18.79 -9.14
C PRO A 179 0.50 18.80 -9.80
N LEU A 180 0.16 17.77 -10.59
CA LEU A 180 -1.16 17.60 -11.20
C LEU A 180 -2.26 17.32 -10.17
N SER A 181 -1.92 16.79 -8.99
CA SER A 181 -2.88 16.37 -7.97
C SER A 181 -2.98 17.34 -6.80
N GLN A 182 -1.90 18.05 -6.46
CA GLN A 182 -1.84 18.91 -5.27
C GLN A 182 -3.00 19.92 -5.13
N PRO A 183 -3.56 20.51 -6.20
CA PRO A 183 -4.69 21.45 -6.08
C PRO A 183 -6.02 20.82 -5.64
N TYR A 184 -6.18 19.49 -5.75
CA TYR A 184 -7.48 18.82 -5.61
C TYR A 184 -7.78 18.25 -4.23
N PHE A 185 -6.83 18.37 -3.30
CA PHE A 185 -7.04 17.90 -1.93
C PHE A 185 -6.34 18.81 -0.93
N THR A 186 -6.79 18.69 0.32
CA THR A 186 -6.32 19.50 1.44
C THR A 186 -5.36 18.70 2.29
N ARG A 187 -5.72 17.49 2.73
CA ARG A 187 -4.93 16.70 3.70
C ARG A 187 -4.71 15.26 3.23
N SER A 188 -3.80 14.57 3.90
CA SER A 188 -3.41 13.19 3.53
C SER A 188 -3.28 12.27 4.73
N ILE A 189 -3.74 11.04 4.56
CA ILE A 189 -3.56 9.95 5.51
C ILE A 189 -2.92 8.75 4.80
N LEU A 190 -1.78 8.28 5.31
CA LEU A 190 -0.98 7.18 4.75
C LEU A 190 -0.98 6.01 5.74
N GLN A 191 -1.64 4.91 5.39
CA GLN A 191 -1.71 3.73 6.23
C GLN A 191 -0.83 2.62 5.65
N SER A 192 0.25 2.29 6.34
CA SER A 192 1.12 1.16 6.00
C SER A 192 1.62 1.17 4.54
N GLY A 193 1.82 2.35 3.93
CA GLY A 193 2.28 2.47 2.55
C GLY A 193 2.70 3.89 2.17
N ALA A 194 3.78 4.01 1.40
CA ALA A 194 4.33 5.27 0.91
C ALA A 194 5.07 5.05 -0.42
N ALA A 195 5.22 6.10 -1.23
CA ALA A 195 5.89 6.08 -2.53
C ALA A 195 7.39 5.80 -2.44
N THR A 196 7.98 5.90 -1.25
CA THR A 196 9.36 5.51 -0.94
C THR A 196 9.55 4.00 -0.84
N ALA A 197 8.46 3.22 -0.75
CA ALA A 197 8.57 1.78 -0.67
C ALA A 197 9.17 1.18 -1.96
N PRO A 198 10.03 0.15 -1.86
CA PRO A 198 10.75 -0.40 -3.01
C PRO A 198 9.82 -1.03 -4.06
N TRP A 199 8.61 -1.41 -3.67
CA TRP A 199 7.58 -2.01 -4.54
C TRP A 199 6.63 -0.97 -5.16
N ALA A 200 6.70 0.31 -4.75
CA ALA A 200 5.68 1.29 -5.07
C ALA A 200 5.88 1.98 -6.43
N VAL A 201 7.12 2.16 -6.88
CA VAL A 201 7.45 2.90 -8.11
C VAL A 201 8.50 2.14 -8.90
N GLU A 202 8.33 2.06 -10.21
CA GLU A 202 9.26 1.39 -11.12
C GLU A 202 9.95 2.36 -12.09
N ASN A 203 11.16 1.98 -12.51
CA ASN A 203 11.89 2.65 -13.57
C ASN A 203 11.22 2.42 -14.93
N LYS A 204 11.09 3.50 -15.72
CA LYS A 204 10.50 3.45 -17.07
C LYS A 204 11.13 2.37 -17.96
N GLN A 205 12.45 2.19 -17.94
CA GLN A 205 13.12 1.17 -18.75
C GLN A 205 12.76 -0.23 -18.29
N VAL A 206 12.70 -0.49 -16.98
CA VAL A 206 12.28 -1.79 -16.45
C VAL A 206 10.84 -2.09 -16.86
N ALA A 207 9.92 -1.13 -16.75
CA ALA A 207 8.54 -1.30 -17.22
C ALA A 207 8.45 -1.64 -18.72
N LEU A 208 9.30 -1.02 -19.57
CA LEU A 208 9.37 -1.37 -20.98
C LEU A 208 9.91 -2.80 -21.20
N HIS A 209 10.93 -3.24 -20.45
CA HIS A 209 11.42 -4.63 -20.50
C HIS A 209 10.29 -5.61 -20.16
N ARG A 210 9.51 -5.33 -19.10
CA ARG A 210 8.37 -6.17 -18.69
C ARG A 210 7.33 -6.27 -19.80
N ALA A 211 7.05 -5.18 -20.52
CA ALA A 211 6.11 -5.17 -21.64
C ALA A 211 6.57 -6.06 -22.80
N VAL A 212 7.87 -6.06 -23.09
CA VAL A 212 8.47 -6.94 -24.11
C VAL A 212 8.40 -8.41 -23.68
N ILE A 213 8.73 -8.72 -22.42
CA ILE A 213 8.62 -10.09 -21.88
C ILE A 213 7.18 -10.59 -21.94
N LEU A 214 6.21 -9.75 -21.56
CA LEU A 214 4.79 -10.09 -21.65
C LEU A 214 4.37 -10.38 -23.10
N TYR A 215 4.81 -9.55 -24.06
CA TYR A 215 4.55 -9.76 -25.49
C TYR A 215 5.08 -11.11 -25.99
N GLU A 216 6.28 -11.52 -25.56
CA GLU A 216 6.86 -12.81 -25.91
C GLU A 216 6.12 -13.97 -25.26
N TYR A 217 5.82 -13.85 -23.97
CA TYR A 217 5.06 -14.85 -23.22
C TYR A 217 3.67 -15.10 -23.84
N MET A 218 3.01 -14.03 -24.28
CA MET A 218 1.71 -14.09 -24.95
C MET A 218 1.77 -14.63 -26.39
N LYS A 219 2.98 -14.92 -26.91
CA LYS A 219 3.26 -15.43 -28.26
C LYS A 219 2.70 -14.55 -29.36
N CYS A 220 2.86 -13.23 -29.20
CA CYS A 220 2.34 -12.22 -30.11
C CYS A 220 3.08 -12.15 -31.46
N GLY A 221 4.34 -12.57 -31.49
CA GLY A 221 5.17 -12.64 -32.70
C GLY A 221 6.33 -13.61 -32.52
N ASN A 222 7.43 -13.39 -33.23
CA ASN A 222 8.50 -14.39 -33.36
C ASN A 222 9.40 -14.58 -32.11
N GLY A 223 9.09 -13.94 -30.98
CA GLY A 223 9.67 -14.26 -29.67
C GLY A 223 11.14 -13.90 -29.45
N ASN A 224 11.71 -12.95 -30.21
CA ASN A 224 13.14 -12.59 -30.14
C ASN A 224 13.39 -11.11 -29.78
N MET A 225 12.37 -10.35 -29.39
CA MET A 225 12.51 -8.92 -29.16
C MET A 225 13.30 -8.63 -27.86
N SER A 226 13.15 -9.46 -26.83
CA SER A 226 13.90 -9.34 -25.57
C SER A 226 15.41 -9.56 -25.72
N HIS A 227 15.84 -10.21 -26.80
CA HIS A 227 17.25 -10.41 -27.15
C HIS A 227 17.87 -9.24 -27.92
N LEU A 228 17.05 -8.28 -28.37
CA LEU A 228 17.51 -7.07 -29.05
C LEU A 228 17.85 -5.98 -28.03
N ALA A 229 18.66 -5.01 -28.44
CA ALA A 229 18.92 -3.82 -27.63
C ALA A 229 17.62 -2.98 -27.48
N PRO A 230 17.40 -2.28 -26.34
CA PRO A 230 16.15 -1.55 -26.09
C PRO A 230 15.75 -0.51 -27.14
N ASP A 231 16.73 0.08 -27.83
CA ASP A 231 16.53 1.04 -28.92
C ASP A 231 16.04 0.39 -30.22
N GLN A 232 16.14 -0.94 -30.32
CA GLN A 232 15.68 -1.73 -31.47
C GLN A 232 14.28 -2.32 -31.27
N TRP A 233 13.67 -2.12 -30.10
CA TRP A 233 12.35 -2.68 -29.81
C TRP A 233 11.25 -1.98 -30.59
N ASN A 234 10.41 -2.78 -31.25
CA ASN A 234 9.21 -2.29 -31.91
C ASN A 234 8.05 -2.19 -30.91
N MET A 235 8.02 -1.11 -30.14
CA MET A 235 6.98 -0.90 -29.12
C MET A 235 5.57 -0.75 -29.71
N ASP A 236 5.43 -0.34 -30.97
CA ASP A 236 4.14 -0.29 -31.67
C ASP A 236 3.58 -1.69 -31.95
N GLU A 237 4.44 -2.67 -32.18
CA GLU A 237 4.05 -4.08 -32.30
C GLU A 237 3.63 -4.66 -30.95
N VAL A 238 4.40 -4.39 -29.90
CA VAL A 238 4.06 -4.75 -28.51
C VAL A 238 2.68 -4.18 -28.16
N LEU A 239 2.50 -2.87 -28.32
CA LEU A 239 1.26 -2.18 -27.99
C LEU A 239 0.06 -2.72 -28.80
N ARG A 240 0.24 -2.98 -30.10
CA ARG A 240 -0.82 -3.59 -30.93
C ARG A 240 -1.23 -4.97 -30.41
N CYS A 241 -0.27 -5.81 -29.99
CA CYS A 241 -0.65 -7.11 -29.44
C CYS A 241 -1.40 -6.97 -28.12
N LEU A 242 -0.92 -6.13 -27.20
CA LEU A 242 -1.56 -5.94 -25.89
C LEU A 242 -2.97 -5.35 -26.04
N HIS A 243 -3.19 -4.46 -27.01
CA HIS A 243 -4.53 -3.96 -27.33
C HIS A 243 -5.46 -5.03 -27.92
N ALA A 244 -4.93 -5.94 -28.73
CA ALA A 244 -5.73 -6.99 -29.38
C ALA A 244 -6.09 -8.16 -28.44
N ALA A 245 -5.35 -8.34 -27.35
CA ALA A 245 -5.61 -9.40 -26.38
C ALA A 245 -6.92 -9.20 -25.61
N SER A 246 -7.54 -10.30 -25.15
CA SER A 246 -8.62 -10.18 -24.16
C SER A 246 -8.05 -9.72 -22.81
N ALA A 247 -8.88 -9.07 -22.00
CA ALA A 247 -8.47 -8.65 -20.66
C ALA A 247 -8.08 -9.86 -19.78
N ASP A 248 -8.80 -10.97 -19.90
CA ASP A 248 -8.45 -12.22 -19.21
C ASP A 248 -7.07 -12.74 -19.60
N LYS A 249 -6.73 -12.73 -20.89
CA LYS A 249 -5.40 -13.19 -21.36
C LYS A 249 -4.28 -12.31 -20.80
N LEU A 250 -4.50 -11.00 -20.72
CA LEU A 250 -3.53 -10.07 -20.13
C LEU A 250 -3.35 -10.35 -18.64
N ARG A 251 -4.45 -10.43 -17.89
CA ARG A 251 -4.47 -10.78 -16.46
C ARG A 251 -3.72 -12.08 -16.20
N ASP A 252 -4.09 -13.15 -16.90
CA ASP A 252 -3.50 -14.48 -16.70
C ASP A 252 -2.00 -14.55 -17.05
N SER A 253 -1.50 -13.57 -17.81
CA SER A 253 -0.09 -13.47 -18.22
C SER A 253 0.70 -12.42 -17.43
N GLU A 254 0.05 -11.58 -16.61
CA GLU A 254 0.64 -10.34 -16.07
C GLU A 254 1.87 -10.59 -15.19
N TRP A 255 1.93 -11.75 -14.53
CA TRP A 255 3.01 -12.17 -13.64
C TRP A 255 4.22 -12.78 -14.36
N SER A 256 4.15 -12.99 -15.69
CA SER A 256 5.26 -13.58 -16.45
C SER A 256 6.60 -12.85 -16.35
N PRO A 257 6.69 -11.51 -16.18
CA PRO A 257 7.97 -10.82 -16.11
C PRO A 257 8.54 -10.72 -14.68
N VAL A 258 7.79 -11.15 -13.67
CA VAL A 258 8.16 -11.01 -12.25
C VAL A 258 8.93 -12.25 -11.78
N MET A 259 10.01 -12.02 -11.03
CA MET A 259 10.81 -13.10 -10.44
C MET A 259 11.08 -12.95 -8.95
N GLU A 260 10.83 -11.78 -8.37
CA GLU A 260 11.22 -11.44 -7.00
C GLU A 260 10.01 -11.32 -6.08
N PHE A 261 10.23 -11.49 -4.78
CA PHE A 261 9.19 -11.31 -3.78
C PHE A 261 8.81 -9.82 -3.65
N ALA A 262 7.50 -9.56 -3.53
CA ALA A 262 6.95 -8.20 -3.45
C ALA A 262 7.37 -7.29 -4.63
N ASP A 263 7.68 -7.87 -5.78
CA ASP A 263 7.90 -7.17 -7.05
C ASP A 263 6.63 -7.24 -7.90
N PHE A 264 5.73 -6.26 -7.75
CA PHE A 264 4.45 -6.27 -8.47
C PHE A 264 4.64 -5.93 -9.95
N PRO A 265 3.97 -6.63 -10.88
CA PRO A 265 4.29 -6.57 -12.31
C PRO A 265 4.12 -5.18 -12.92
N TRP A 266 3.03 -4.50 -12.57
CA TRP A 266 2.66 -3.20 -13.12
C TRP A 266 2.37 -2.22 -11.97
N VAL A 267 3.29 -1.28 -11.75
CA VAL A 267 3.20 -0.24 -10.72
C VAL A 267 3.44 1.14 -11.35
N PRO A 268 3.13 2.24 -10.65
CA PRO A 268 3.44 3.59 -11.13
C PRO A 268 4.89 3.75 -11.58
N VAL A 269 5.11 4.53 -12.64
CA VAL A 269 6.44 4.83 -13.18
C VAL A 269 6.74 6.32 -13.04
N ILE A 270 8.03 6.65 -12.89
CA ILE A 270 8.49 8.05 -13.00
C ILE A 270 8.41 8.45 -14.48
N ASP A 271 7.30 9.10 -14.85
CA ASP A 271 6.94 9.43 -16.23
C ASP A 271 7.40 10.84 -16.66
N GLY A 272 7.80 11.68 -15.70
CA GLY A 272 8.16 13.08 -15.93
C GLY A 272 6.97 14.02 -15.97
N GLU A 273 5.75 13.53 -15.70
CA GLU A 273 4.52 14.34 -15.72
C GLU A 273 3.71 14.19 -14.44
N PHE A 274 3.22 12.99 -14.14
CA PHE A 274 2.57 12.72 -12.86
C PHE A 274 3.61 12.66 -11.74
N LEU A 275 4.67 11.88 -11.92
CA LEU A 275 5.85 11.87 -11.06
C LEU A 275 7.02 12.49 -11.84
N VAL A 276 7.37 13.73 -11.48
CA VAL A 276 8.28 14.58 -12.25
C VAL A 276 9.75 14.18 -12.05
N GLU A 277 10.13 13.78 -10.84
CA GLU A 277 11.50 13.40 -10.50
C GLU A 277 11.53 12.22 -9.51
N ASN A 278 12.74 11.76 -9.19
CA ASN A 278 12.93 10.70 -8.21
C ASN A 278 12.36 11.08 -6.84
N ILE A 279 11.71 10.11 -6.18
CA ILE A 279 11.00 10.30 -4.91
C ILE A 279 11.93 10.81 -3.81
N GLU A 280 13.12 10.21 -3.63
CA GLU A 280 14.09 10.69 -2.64
C GLU A 280 14.54 12.12 -2.91
N THR A 281 14.68 12.48 -4.19
CA THR A 281 15.06 13.85 -4.58
C THR A 281 13.94 14.83 -4.22
N SER A 282 12.69 14.46 -4.50
CA SER A 282 11.52 15.26 -4.13
C SER A 282 11.45 15.46 -2.61
N LEU A 283 11.68 14.40 -1.84
CA LEU A 283 11.68 14.45 -0.37
C LEU A 283 12.81 15.34 0.17
N LYS A 284 14.04 15.20 -0.34
CA LYS A 284 15.20 16.02 0.07
C LYS A 284 15.02 17.51 -0.23
N ARG A 285 14.30 17.86 -1.30
CA ARG A 285 14.06 19.24 -1.72
C ARG A 285 12.79 19.86 -1.12
N GLY A 286 11.91 19.04 -0.55
CA GLY A 286 10.59 19.51 -0.11
C GLY A 286 9.62 19.72 -1.27
N ASN A 287 9.82 19.05 -2.41
CA ASN A 287 9.00 19.15 -3.62
C ASN A 287 7.77 18.23 -3.52
N PHE A 288 6.92 18.49 -2.53
CA PHE A 288 5.66 17.81 -2.30
C PHE A 288 4.69 18.80 -1.64
N LYS A 289 3.39 18.47 -1.67
CA LYS A 289 2.37 19.28 -0.99
C LYS A 289 2.63 19.30 0.52
N LYS A 290 2.96 20.48 1.05
CA LYS A 290 3.16 20.73 2.49
C LYS A 290 1.82 21.06 3.13
N THR A 291 1.17 20.07 3.72
CA THR A 291 -0.14 20.19 4.38
C THR A 291 -0.15 19.39 5.67
N GLN A 292 -1.29 19.04 6.26
CA GLN A 292 -1.34 18.11 7.38
C GLN A 292 -1.25 16.65 6.88
N LEU A 293 -0.41 15.86 7.55
CA LEU A 293 -0.19 14.44 7.28
C LEU A 293 -0.47 13.60 8.54
N LEU A 294 -1.32 12.58 8.40
CA LEU A 294 -1.41 11.48 9.35
C LEU A 294 -0.78 10.25 8.69
N ALA A 295 0.22 9.66 9.31
CA ALA A 295 0.89 8.47 8.81
C ALA A 295 0.82 7.36 9.85
N GLY A 296 0.97 6.11 9.43
CA GLY A 296 1.12 5.04 10.40
C GLY A 296 1.43 3.69 9.82
N SER A 297 1.61 2.74 10.73
CA SER A 297 2.00 1.37 10.42
C SER A 297 1.39 0.42 11.43
N ASN A 298 1.34 -0.86 11.09
CA ASN A 298 0.96 -1.90 12.03
C ASN A 298 2.21 -2.41 12.77
N LEU A 299 2.04 -3.09 13.91
CA LEU A 299 3.15 -3.72 14.64
C LEU A 299 3.79 -4.90 13.83
N PHE A 300 3.14 -5.22 12.69
CA PHE A 300 3.43 -6.15 11.59
C PHE A 300 3.63 -7.60 11.98
N HIS A 301 3.12 -8.52 11.12
CA HIS A 301 3.80 -9.77 10.80
C HIS A 301 4.06 -10.00 9.29
N CYS A 302 3.83 -9.02 8.38
CA CYS A 302 4.12 -9.02 6.92
C CYS A 302 3.72 -10.28 6.11
N LEU A 303 3.14 -11.29 6.75
CA LEU A 303 3.15 -12.67 6.29
C LEU A 303 1.88 -13.06 5.54
N SER A 304 1.32 -12.15 4.74
CA SER A 304 0.55 -12.56 3.56
C SER A 304 1.52 -13.03 2.46
N ILE A 305 2.44 -13.94 2.82
CA ILE A 305 3.43 -14.52 1.90
C ILE A 305 2.75 -15.67 1.15
N SER A 306 1.68 -15.34 0.45
CA SER A 306 1.19 -16.19 -0.61
C SER A 306 2.33 -16.37 -1.62
N GLY A 307 2.66 -17.62 -1.95
CA GLY A 307 3.60 -17.93 -3.04
C GLY A 307 5.07 -18.14 -2.66
N THR A 308 5.44 -18.31 -1.38
CA THR A 308 6.81 -18.78 -1.04
C THR A 308 6.85 -20.22 -0.58
N ASP A 309 7.97 -20.90 -0.84
CA ASP A 309 8.24 -22.26 -0.37
C ASP A 309 8.41 -22.35 1.17
N VAL A 310 8.47 -21.20 1.86
CA VAL A 310 8.70 -21.15 3.31
C VAL A 310 7.42 -21.46 4.10
N PHE A 311 6.26 -21.07 3.58
CA PHE A 311 4.96 -21.21 4.24
C PHE A 311 3.93 -21.90 3.33
N PRO A 312 4.08 -23.21 3.06
CA PRO A 312 3.20 -23.91 2.13
C PRO A 312 1.74 -23.94 2.63
N PRO A 313 0.72 -23.78 1.75
CA PRO A 313 -0.68 -23.68 2.16
C PRO A 313 -1.17 -24.86 2.99
N ALA A 314 -0.72 -26.07 2.63
CA ALA A 314 -1.12 -27.31 3.28
C ALA A 314 -0.70 -27.38 4.76
N GLU A 315 0.38 -26.70 5.16
CA GLU A 315 0.91 -26.72 6.53
C GLU A 315 0.58 -25.44 7.30
N PHE A 316 0.06 -24.41 6.61
CA PHE A 316 0.00 -23.03 7.10
C PHE A 316 -0.81 -22.85 8.40
N PHE A 317 -1.91 -23.60 8.52
CA PHE A 317 -2.84 -23.49 9.66
C PHE A 317 -2.52 -24.42 10.82
N GLU A 318 -1.75 -25.49 10.59
CA GLU A 318 -1.49 -26.54 11.57
C GLU A 318 -0.08 -26.47 12.15
N LYS A 319 0.91 -26.11 11.32
CA LYS A 319 2.31 -26.12 11.70
C LYS A 319 2.65 -24.96 12.62
N LYS A 320 3.44 -25.27 13.66
CA LYS A 320 3.89 -24.30 14.67
C LYS A 320 5.37 -23.95 14.55
N ASP A 321 6.09 -24.63 13.66
CA ASP A 321 7.54 -24.59 13.58
C ASP A 321 8.07 -24.56 12.13
N PHE A 322 7.73 -23.50 11.38
CA PHE A 322 8.14 -23.32 9.98
C PHE A 322 9.67 -23.25 9.81
N ILE A 323 10.35 -22.49 10.66
CA ILE A 323 11.79 -22.24 10.57
C ILE A 323 12.45 -22.78 11.83
N LYS A 324 13.19 -23.89 11.71
CA LYS A 324 13.75 -24.62 12.87
C LYS A 324 15.26 -24.42 13.06
N SER A 325 15.93 -23.81 12.09
CA SER A 325 17.38 -23.62 12.13
C SER A 325 17.80 -22.34 11.40
N ARG A 326 18.99 -21.87 11.73
CA ARG A 326 19.65 -20.74 11.07
C ARG A 326 19.78 -20.94 9.56
N ASP A 327 20.07 -22.15 9.09
CA ASP A 327 20.23 -22.44 7.66
C ASP A 327 18.91 -22.27 6.89
N VAL A 328 17.79 -22.74 7.49
CA VAL A 328 16.46 -22.54 6.91
C VAL A 328 16.10 -21.06 6.91
N TRP A 329 16.44 -20.34 7.98
CA TRP A 329 16.23 -18.89 8.05
C TRP A 329 17.03 -18.13 6.98
N ILE A 330 18.32 -18.42 6.80
CA ILE A 330 19.15 -17.80 5.75
C ILE A 330 18.60 -18.07 4.36
N LYS A 331 18.17 -19.32 4.10
CA LYS A 331 17.54 -19.67 2.82
C LYS A 331 16.25 -18.86 2.60
N SER A 332 15.44 -18.70 3.65
CA SER A 332 14.20 -17.91 3.61
C SER A 332 14.48 -16.42 3.35
N VAL A 333 15.45 -15.83 4.06
CA VAL A 333 15.89 -14.45 3.81
C VAL A 333 16.36 -14.29 2.36
N SER A 334 17.12 -15.27 1.85
CA SER A 334 17.66 -15.22 0.49
C SER A 334 16.59 -15.35 -0.60
N SER A 335 15.46 -16.02 -0.32
CA SER A 335 14.33 -16.08 -1.25
C SER A 335 13.45 -14.83 -1.26
N LEU A 336 13.58 -13.98 -0.23
CA LEU A 336 12.69 -12.84 0.00
C LEU A 336 13.34 -11.48 -0.29
N LEU A 337 14.67 -11.40 -0.32
CA LEU A 337 15.40 -10.17 -0.63
C LEU A 337 15.62 -10.00 -2.14
N PRO A 338 15.59 -8.75 -2.64
CA PRO A 338 15.89 -8.45 -4.04
C PRO A 338 17.27 -8.93 -4.48
N ARG A 339 17.43 -9.33 -5.76
CA ARG A 339 18.70 -9.85 -6.28
C ARG A 339 19.87 -8.87 -6.15
N GLN A 340 19.60 -7.57 -6.21
CA GLN A 340 20.63 -6.55 -6.03
C GLN A 340 21.28 -6.64 -4.64
N ILE A 341 20.49 -6.90 -3.59
CA ILE A 341 21.00 -7.09 -2.23
C ILE A 341 21.79 -8.40 -2.14
N LEU A 342 21.25 -9.48 -2.73
CA LEU A 342 21.89 -10.81 -2.72
C LEU A 342 23.27 -10.82 -3.40
N LYS A 343 23.46 -9.99 -4.44
CA LYS A 343 24.74 -9.84 -5.14
C LYS A 343 25.82 -9.14 -4.31
N SER A 344 25.43 -8.35 -3.30
CA SER A 344 26.38 -7.71 -2.39
C SER A 344 26.55 -8.56 -1.14
N SER A 345 27.68 -9.28 -1.06
CA SER A 345 28.02 -10.09 0.12
C SER A 345 28.03 -9.24 1.40
N LEU A 346 28.54 -8.00 1.32
CA LEU A 346 28.57 -7.08 2.45
C LEU A 346 27.16 -6.68 2.93
N ALA A 347 26.26 -6.32 2.00
CA ALA A 347 24.89 -5.96 2.35
C ALA A 347 24.14 -7.18 2.93
N LEU A 348 24.22 -8.33 2.27
CA LEU A 348 23.58 -9.57 2.72
C LEU A 348 24.04 -9.98 4.12
N GLN A 349 25.36 -10.04 4.36
CA GLN A 349 25.90 -10.39 5.68
C GLN A 349 25.52 -9.37 6.75
N SER A 350 25.44 -8.08 6.41
CA SER A 350 24.98 -7.04 7.33
C SER A 350 23.52 -7.25 7.73
N ILE A 351 22.64 -7.61 6.78
CA ILE A 351 21.23 -7.90 7.04
C ILE A 351 21.08 -9.16 7.88
N LEU A 352 21.78 -10.24 7.51
CA LEU A 352 21.77 -11.50 8.27
C LEU A 352 22.21 -11.26 9.72
N ASN A 353 23.35 -10.59 9.94
CA ASN A 353 23.82 -10.31 11.29
C ASN A 353 22.90 -9.38 12.09
N TYR A 354 22.24 -8.41 11.43
CA TYR A 354 21.39 -7.43 12.11
C TYR A 354 20.04 -8.00 12.54
N TYR A 355 19.47 -8.93 11.76
CA TYR A 355 18.16 -9.54 12.04
C TYR A 355 18.25 -10.92 12.67
N GLU A 356 19.42 -11.55 12.75
CA GLU A 356 19.56 -12.84 13.39
C GLU A 356 19.08 -12.77 14.86
N PRO A 357 18.11 -13.62 15.26
CA PRO A 357 17.58 -13.60 16.61
C PRO A 357 18.63 -13.95 17.65
N GLU A 358 18.63 -13.19 18.75
CA GLU A 358 19.50 -13.41 19.91
C GLU A 358 18.82 -14.28 20.97
N GLY A 359 19.62 -14.95 21.80
CA GLY A 359 19.15 -15.81 22.91
C GLY A 359 19.09 -17.28 22.51
N LEU A 360 20.04 -18.07 23.03
CA LEU A 360 20.11 -19.52 22.79
C LEU A 360 19.38 -20.29 23.91
N PRO A 361 18.62 -21.35 23.59
CA PRO A 361 18.29 -21.83 22.24
C PRO A 361 17.24 -20.95 21.55
N ILE A 362 17.40 -20.75 20.23
CA ILE A 362 16.46 -19.95 19.44
C ILE A 362 15.25 -20.80 19.05
N GLU A 363 14.06 -20.37 19.45
CA GLU A 363 12.79 -21.02 19.11
C GLU A 363 12.33 -20.68 17.69
N SER A 364 11.50 -21.56 17.10
CA SER A 364 10.98 -21.34 15.73
C SER A 364 10.25 -20.00 15.56
N LYS A 365 9.50 -19.60 16.59
CA LYS A 365 8.79 -18.31 16.60
C LYS A 365 9.73 -17.12 16.48
N GLN A 366 10.92 -17.17 17.08
CA GLN A 366 11.89 -16.07 17.01
C GLN A 366 12.50 -15.94 15.61
N TRP A 367 12.70 -17.06 14.89
CA TRP A 367 13.12 -17.03 13.49
C TRP A 367 12.05 -16.41 12.58
N VAL A 368 10.78 -16.76 12.80
CA VAL A 368 9.66 -16.21 12.03
C VAL A 368 9.48 -14.72 12.34
N ASP A 369 9.54 -14.32 13.61
CA ASP A 369 9.45 -12.91 14.02
C ASP A 369 10.61 -12.09 13.44
N SER A 370 11.84 -12.60 13.46
CA SER A 370 12.98 -11.97 12.82
C SER A 370 12.76 -11.74 11.33
N LEU A 371 12.26 -12.75 10.60
CA LEU A 371 11.99 -12.67 9.17
C LEU A 371 10.91 -11.63 8.87
N ASP A 372 9.82 -11.64 9.65
CA ASP A 372 8.80 -10.62 9.57
C ASP A 372 9.39 -9.22 9.79
N LYS A 373 10.08 -8.98 10.91
CA LYS A 373 10.58 -7.64 11.23
C LYS A 373 11.52 -7.13 10.15
N MET A 374 12.34 -8.00 9.56
CA MET A 374 13.16 -7.65 8.40
C MET A 374 12.30 -7.15 7.23
N LEU A 375 11.26 -7.89 6.85
CA LEU A 375 10.39 -7.54 5.72
C LEU A 375 9.49 -6.35 6.00
N GLY A 376 8.83 -6.31 7.15
CA GLY A 376 7.97 -5.20 7.57
C GLY A 376 8.75 -3.89 7.69
N ASP A 377 10.02 -3.94 8.09
CA ASP A 377 10.90 -2.76 8.08
C ASP A 377 11.26 -2.35 6.66
N PHE A 378 11.71 -3.29 5.82
CA PHE A 378 12.18 -3.02 4.46
C PHE A 378 11.06 -2.55 3.52
N LEU A 379 9.88 -3.17 3.60
CA LEU A 379 8.78 -2.96 2.66
C LEU A 379 7.80 -1.87 3.12
N PHE A 380 7.66 -1.63 4.44
CA PHE A 380 6.59 -0.78 4.96
C PHE A 380 7.07 0.27 5.99
N THR A 381 7.35 -0.14 7.24
CA THR A 381 7.56 0.76 8.38
C THR A 381 8.56 1.87 8.08
N CYS A 382 9.71 1.51 7.51
CA CYS A 382 10.78 2.47 7.32
C CYS A 382 10.53 3.45 6.17
N ASN A 383 9.73 3.04 5.18
CA ASN A 383 9.33 3.88 4.07
C ASN A 383 8.29 4.91 4.49
N VAL A 384 7.32 4.51 5.32
CA VAL A 384 6.34 5.44 5.92
C VAL A 384 7.04 6.41 6.88
N ASN A 385 7.95 5.91 7.73
CA ASN A 385 8.79 6.77 8.58
C ASN A 385 9.58 7.79 7.76
N GLU A 386 10.20 7.37 6.66
CA GLU A 386 10.98 8.26 5.80
C GLU A 386 10.13 9.40 5.23
N PHE A 387 8.96 9.08 4.68
CA PHE A 387 8.06 10.09 4.13
C PHE A 387 7.55 11.04 5.22
N ALA A 388 7.12 10.50 6.37
CA ALA A 388 6.61 11.27 7.50
C ALA A 388 7.68 12.20 8.11
N LEU A 389 8.94 11.73 8.21
CA LEU A 389 10.07 12.55 8.66
C LEU A 389 10.38 13.65 7.66
N ALA A 390 10.50 13.33 6.36
CA ALA A 390 10.78 14.33 5.35
C ALA A 390 9.71 15.43 5.32
N HIS A 391 8.44 15.05 5.50
CA HIS A 391 7.32 15.99 5.61
C HIS A 391 7.47 16.93 6.82
N SER A 392 7.75 16.36 8.00
CA SER A 392 7.95 17.13 9.23
C SER A 392 9.17 18.05 9.18
N GLU A 393 10.30 17.56 8.63
CA GLU A 393 11.55 18.31 8.50
C GLU A 393 11.42 19.52 7.57
N HIS A 394 10.46 19.49 6.65
CA HIS A 394 10.11 20.63 5.79
C HIS A 394 9.03 21.55 6.39
N GLY A 395 8.77 21.43 7.71
CA GLY A 395 7.96 22.35 8.50
C GLY A 395 6.45 22.11 8.44
N ALA A 396 6.02 20.92 8.01
CA ALA A 396 4.60 20.57 7.91
C ALA A 396 4.13 19.71 9.09
N ASP A 397 2.84 19.81 9.44
CA ASP A 397 2.28 19.10 10.59
C ASP A 397 2.11 17.62 10.28
N THR A 398 2.80 16.77 11.04
CA THR A 398 2.77 15.32 10.87
C THR A 398 2.33 14.66 12.17
N TYR A 399 1.46 13.66 12.08
CA TYR A 399 1.10 12.75 13.17
C TYR A 399 1.42 11.33 12.75
N TYR A 400 1.85 10.50 13.71
CA TYR A 400 2.17 9.10 13.44
C TYR A 400 1.44 8.16 14.39
N TYR A 401 0.88 7.06 13.89
CA TYR A 401 0.35 5.97 14.73
C TYR A 401 1.06 4.64 14.49
N MET A 402 1.03 3.79 15.51
CA MET A 402 1.33 2.37 15.41
C MET A 402 0.08 1.60 15.80
N PHE A 403 -0.43 0.71 14.95
CA PHE A 403 -1.54 -0.18 15.31
C PHE A 403 -1.00 -1.51 15.83
N SER A 404 -1.30 -1.84 17.08
CA SER A 404 -0.71 -3.02 17.74
C SER A 404 -1.74 -4.01 18.30
N HIS A 405 -2.99 -3.95 17.83
CA HIS A 405 -4.06 -4.84 18.29
C HIS A 405 -4.35 -5.94 17.27
N ARG A 406 -4.42 -7.19 17.73
CA ARG A 406 -4.90 -8.30 16.90
C ARG A 406 -6.40 -8.45 17.11
N ALA A 407 -7.18 -8.24 16.04
CA ALA A 407 -8.63 -8.37 16.09
C ALA A 407 -9.07 -9.77 16.54
N SER A 408 -10.09 -9.83 17.41
CA SER A 408 -10.73 -11.07 17.85
C SER A 408 -11.42 -11.83 16.71
N GLN A 409 -11.75 -11.13 15.62
CA GLN A 409 -12.34 -11.70 14.41
C GLN A 409 -11.31 -12.01 13.32
N GLN A 410 -10.01 -11.77 13.56
CA GLN A 410 -8.97 -12.13 12.59
C GLN A 410 -8.88 -13.66 12.46
N THR A 411 -9.19 -14.17 11.28
CA THR A 411 -9.29 -15.62 11.00
C THR A 411 -7.95 -16.30 10.74
N TRP A 412 -6.89 -15.54 10.48
CA TRP A 412 -5.53 -16.06 10.31
C TRP A 412 -5.02 -16.73 11.59
N PRO A 413 -4.04 -17.65 11.53
CA PRO A 413 -3.41 -18.21 12.71
C PRO A 413 -2.87 -17.16 13.70
N GLU A 414 -2.88 -17.48 15.00
CA GLU A 414 -2.43 -16.56 16.06
C GLU A 414 -0.96 -16.13 15.92
N TRP A 415 -0.11 -17.01 15.38
CA TRP A 415 1.32 -16.74 15.21
C TRP A 415 1.59 -15.57 14.25
N MET A 416 0.63 -15.23 13.38
CA MET A 416 0.71 -14.10 12.45
C MET A 416 0.39 -12.75 13.09
N GLY A 417 0.17 -12.68 14.40
CA GLY A 417 0.09 -11.41 15.13
C GLY A 417 -0.88 -10.38 14.52
N VAL A 418 -0.40 -9.15 14.34
CA VAL A 418 -1.16 -7.99 13.81
C VAL A 418 -0.82 -7.80 12.34
N LEU A 419 -1.74 -8.20 11.47
CA LEU A 419 -1.51 -8.26 10.03
C LEU A 419 -1.68 -6.92 9.34
N HIS A 420 -1.02 -6.81 8.19
CA HIS A 420 -1.15 -5.71 7.24
C HIS A 420 -2.62 -5.54 6.80
N GLY A 421 -3.14 -4.32 6.82
CA GLY A 421 -4.52 -3.99 6.42
C GLY A 421 -5.62 -4.27 7.44
N TYR A 422 -5.33 -4.91 8.58
CA TYR A 422 -6.37 -5.24 9.58
C TYR A 422 -6.81 -4.05 10.46
N GLU A 423 -6.13 -2.92 10.40
CA GLU A 423 -6.60 -1.67 11.01
C GLU A 423 -7.83 -1.11 10.27
N ILE A 424 -8.01 -1.46 8.98
CA ILE A 424 -9.11 -1.00 8.14
C ILE A 424 -10.46 -1.37 8.77
N ASN A 425 -10.60 -2.57 9.33
CA ASN A 425 -11.83 -3.02 10.01
C ASN A 425 -12.26 -2.03 11.12
N PHE A 426 -11.29 -1.48 11.87
CA PHE A 426 -11.55 -0.53 12.94
C PHE A 426 -11.84 0.88 12.42
N ILE A 427 -11.19 1.28 11.32
CA ILE A 427 -11.40 2.58 10.69
C ILE A 427 -12.79 2.65 10.08
N PHE A 428 -13.25 1.65 9.33
CA PHE A 428 -14.58 1.67 8.71
C PHE A 428 -15.73 1.30 9.66
N GLY A 429 -15.43 0.93 10.90
CA GLY A 429 -16.43 0.70 11.94
C GLY A 429 -17.02 -0.70 11.96
N GLU A 430 -16.35 -1.70 11.37
CA GLU A 430 -16.80 -3.10 11.35
C GLU A 430 -17.17 -3.65 12.74
N PRO A 431 -16.48 -3.29 13.85
CA PRO A 431 -16.89 -3.68 15.20
C PRO A 431 -18.31 -3.29 15.62
N TYR A 432 -18.93 -2.31 14.95
CA TYR A 432 -20.32 -1.92 15.18
C TYR A 432 -21.33 -2.73 14.35
N ASN A 433 -20.90 -3.54 13.39
CA ASN A 433 -21.75 -4.48 12.66
C ASN A 433 -21.99 -5.77 13.46
N ARG A 434 -22.75 -5.63 14.57
CA ARG A 434 -23.07 -6.73 15.49
C ARG A 434 -23.94 -7.84 14.89
N LYS A 435 -24.49 -7.63 13.70
CA LYS A 435 -25.29 -8.65 12.98
C LYS A 435 -24.39 -9.70 12.32
N GLN A 436 -23.20 -9.28 11.89
CA GLN A 436 -22.27 -10.13 11.14
C GLN A 436 -21.08 -10.57 11.98
N PHE A 437 -20.58 -9.69 12.87
CA PHE A 437 -19.34 -9.93 13.60
C PHE A 437 -19.51 -9.89 15.11
N LYS A 438 -18.62 -10.58 15.83
CA LYS A 438 -18.63 -10.70 17.30
C LYS A 438 -17.41 -10.04 17.94
N TYR A 439 -17.14 -8.79 17.58
CA TYR A 439 -16.11 -7.97 18.23
C TYR A 439 -16.42 -7.68 19.70
N THR A 440 -15.37 -7.58 20.51
CA THR A 440 -15.47 -7.22 21.93
C THR A 440 -15.89 -5.76 22.13
N LYS A 441 -16.28 -5.40 23.36
CA LYS A 441 -16.58 -4.00 23.70
C LYS A 441 -15.35 -3.10 23.61
N GLU A 442 -14.18 -3.58 24.02
CA GLU A 442 -12.93 -2.82 23.90
C GLU A 442 -12.55 -2.56 22.44
N GLU A 443 -12.86 -3.49 21.55
CA GLU A 443 -12.65 -3.32 20.10
C GLU A 443 -13.61 -2.31 19.48
N GLN A 444 -14.85 -2.23 19.97
CA GLN A 444 -15.78 -1.15 19.59
C GLN A 444 -15.25 0.21 20.06
N GLU A 445 -14.69 0.30 21.26
CA GLU A 445 -14.07 1.53 21.78
C GLU A 445 -12.79 1.90 20.99
N LEU A 446 -11.98 0.92 20.60
CA LEU A 446 -10.84 1.13 19.71
C LEU A 446 -11.29 1.65 18.33
N SER A 447 -12.33 1.07 17.75
CA SER A 447 -12.91 1.54 16.49
C SER A 447 -13.47 2.97 16.61
N SER A 448 -14.13 3.30 17.73
CA SER A 448 -14.53 4.68 18.02
C SER A 448 -13.36 5.66 18.06
N ARG A 449 -12.22 5.26 18.65
CA ARG A 449 -11.00 6.09 18.66
C ARG A 449 -10.46 6.29 17.24
N PHE A 450 -10.36 5.24 16.43
CA PHE A 450 -9.95 5.36 15.03
C PHE A 450 -10.86 6.30 14.25
N MET A 451 -12.17 6.07 14.28
CA MET A 451 -13.14 6.88 13.54
C MET A 451 -13.08 8.35 13.96
N ARG A 452 -12.99 8.62 15.27
CA ARG A 452 -12.90 9.99 15.79
C ARG A 452 -11.60 10.68 15.38
N PHE A 453 -10.45 10.01 15.49
CA PHE A 453 -9.17 10.60 15.09
C PHE A 453 -9.12 10.92 13.59
N TRP A 454 -9.57 10.00 12.73
CA TRP A 454 -9.60 10.21 11.28
C TRP A 454 -10.59 11.32 10.91
N ALA A 455 -11.77 11.33 11.53
CA ALA A 455 -12.77 12.36 11.28
C ALA A 455 -12.28 13.74 11.74
N ASN A 456 -11.73 13.87 12.95
CA ASN A 456 -11.17 15.12 13.46
C ASN A 456 -10.04 15.64 12.57
N PHE A 457 -9.08 14.79 12.22
CA PHE A 457 -8.01 15.13 11.30
C PHE A 457 -8.55 15.62 9.95
N ALA A 458 -9.58 14.97 9.40
CA ALA A 458 -10.20 15.40 8.15
C ALA A 458 -10.87 16.79 8.26
N ARG A 459 -11.40 17.17 9.43
CA ARG A 459 -12.02 18.49 9.63
C ARG A 459 -10.98 19.58 9.89
N THR A 460 -10.10 19.35 10.87
CA THR A 460 -9.24 20.38 11.47
C THR A 460 -7.78 20.28 11.01
N GLY A 461 -7.32 19.08 10.63
CA GLY A 461 -5.90 18.77 10.44
C GLY A 461 -5.18 18.32 11.70
N ASP A 462 -5.90 18.19 12.81
CA ASP A 462 -5.38 17.75 14.11
C ASP A 462 -6.26 16.62 14.66
N PRO A 463 -5.72 15.42 14.93
CA PRO A 463 -6.52 14.34 15.51
C PRO A 463 -6.96 14.63 16.96
N ASN A 464 -6.38 15.60 17.66
CA ASN A 464 -6.57 15.82 19.10
C ASN A 464 -7.78 16.67 19.48
N HIS A 465 -8.31 17.44 18.53
CA HIS A 465 -9.36 18.41 18.79
C HIS A 465 -10.58 18.14 17.93
N ASN A 466 -11.75 18.19 18.56
CA ASN A 466 -13.01 18.27 17.83
C ASN A 466 -13.14 19.66 17.16
N PRO A 467 -14.10 19.84 16.24
CA PRO A 467 -14.31 21.14 15.57
C PRO A 467 -14.65 22.30 16.51
N ASP A 468 -15.24 22.01 17.67
CA ASP A 468 -15.51 22.98 18.74
C ASP A 468 -14.29 23.26 19.64
N ASN A 469 -13.13 22.75 19.24
CA ASN A 469 -11.85 22.82 19.95
C ASN A 469 -11.84 22.08 21.30
N SER A 470 -12.81 21.21 21.56
CA SER A 470 -12.77 20.34 22.73
C SER A 470 -11.67 19.27 22.58
N TYR A 471 -10.92 19.09 23.66
CA TYR A 471 -9.73 18.25 23.70
C TYR A 471 -10.09 16.77 23.94
N ILE A 472 -9.55 15.86 23.13
CA ILE A 472 -9.88 14.42 23.23
C ILE A 472 -8.69 13.49 23.52
N SER A 473 -7.46 13.87 23.18
CA SER A 473 -6.27 13.03 23.40
C SER A 473 -4.98 13.82 23.25
N ASP A 474 -3.91 13.31 23.86
CA ASP A 474 -2.53 13.77 23.72
C ASP A 474 -1.80 13.00 22.60
N TRP A 475 -2.20 13.14 21.33
CA TRP A 475 -1.44 12.64 20.19
C TRP A 475 -0.33 13.63 19.82
N PRO A 476 0.95 13.31 20.10
CA PRO A 476 2.06 14.23 19.86
C PRO A 476 2.34 14.39 18.36
N PRO A 477 2.87 15.56 17.95
CA PRO A 477 3.35 15.76 16.59
C PRO A 477 4.59 14.91 16.32
N TYR A 478 4.60 14.22 15.20
CA TYR A 478 5.73 13.44 14.72
C TYR A 478 6.81 14.34 14.11
N ASN A 479 8.04 14.23 14.61
CA ASN A 479 9.17 15.05 14.18
C ASN A 479 10.51 14.33 14.35
N SER A 480 11.57 14.86 13.74
CA SER A 480 12.91 14.24 13.75
C SER A 480 13.60 14.23 15.13
N LYS A 481 13.15 15.07 16.08
CA LYS A 481 13.73 15.13 17.43
C LYS A 481 13.20 13.99 18.30
N THR A 482 11.87 13.89 18.43
CA THR A 482 11.22 12.93 19.35
C THR A 482 10.77 11.65 18.66
N MET A 483 10.35 11.75 17.38
CA MET A 483 9.71 10.66 16.62
C MET A 483 8.56 10.00 17.40
N GLU A 484 7.81 10.80 18.16
CA GLU A 484 6.73 10.28 19.00
C GLU A 484 5.52 9.88 18.16
N TYR A 485 4.94 8.74 18.49
CA TYR A 485 3.75 8.20 17.84
C TYR A 485 2.75 7.72 18.88
N ILE A 486 1.46 7.72 18.53
CA ILE A 486 0.43 7.08 19.34
C ILE A 486 0.35 5.59 19.01
N ASN A 487 0.37 4.73 20.01
CA ASN A 487 0.10 3.31 19.84
C ASN A 487 -1.40 3.07 20.00
N LEU A 488 -2.07 2.57 18.96
CA LEU A 488 -3.49 2.25 18.94
C LEU A 488 -3.69 0.77 19.21
N THR A 489 -4.14 0.46 20.43
CA THR A 489 -4.58 -0.87 20.86
C THR A 489 -5.72 -0.78 21.89
N ILE A 490 -6.32 -1.91 22.25
CA ILE A 490 -7.36 -2.00 23.28
C ILE A 490 -6.83 -1.63 24.67
N GLU A 491 -7.74 -1.27 25.57
CA GLU A 491 -7.37 -0.72 26.88
C GLU A 491 -6.64 -1.75 27.76
N SER A 492 -7.09 -3.01 27.71
CA SER A 492 -6.44 -4.10 28.43
C SER A 492 -4.98 -4.32 28.00
N ASP A 493 -4.58 -4.00 26.77
CA ASP A 493 -3.19 -4.12 26.34
C ASP A 493 -2.27 -3.09 27.03
N TYR A 494 -2.75 -1.87 27.31
CA TYR A 494 -1.97 -0.89 28.08
C TYR A 494 -1.81 -1.32 29.54
N ILE A 495 -2.88 -1.86 30.14
CA ILE A 495 -2.91 -2.19 31.57
C ILE A 495 -2.21 -3.52 31.86
N GLN A 496 -2.48 -4.55 31.04
CA GLN A 496 -2.09 -5.94 31.31
C GLN A 496 -0.81 -6.34 30.57
N LYS A 497 -0.62 -5.85 29.34
CA LYS A 497 0.57 -6.16 28.52
C LYS A 497 1.65 -5.07 28.60
N GLY A 498 1.41 -4.01 29.37
CA GLY A 498 2.36 -2.90 29.53
C GLY A 498 2.61 -2.11 28.24
N ALA A 499 1.68 -2.14 27.28
CA ALA A 499 1.78 -1.32 26.09
C ALA A 499 1.82 0.16 26.50
N LYS A 500 2.67 0.95 25.83
CA LYS A 500 2.71 2.40 26.04
C LYS A 500 1.76 3.08 25.06
N ARG A 501 1.00 4.07 25.51
CA ARG A 501 0.16 4.89 24.63
C ARG A 501 0.99 5.75 23.69
N ILE A 502 2.08 6.32 24.18
CA ILE A 502 3.04 7.08 23.39
C ILE A 502 4.34 6.28 23.30
N GLY A 503 4.78 6.02 22.07
CA GLY A 503 6.07 5.42 21.77
C GLY A 503 6.99 6.41 21.05
N THR A 504 8.26 6.04 20.88
CA THR A 504 9.26 6.82 20.13
C THR A 504 9.86 5.94 19.04
N GLY A 505 9.88 6.40 17.80
CA GLY A 505 10.26 5.60 16.64
C GLY A 505 9.20 5.71 15.53
N PRO A 506 8.40 4.68 15.23
CA PRO A 506 8.62 3.27 15.53
C PRO A 506 9.91 2.77 14.85
N ARG A 507 10.58 1.78 15.47
CA ARG A 507 11.70 1.05 14.87
C ARG A 507 12.88 1.92 14.35
N ARG A 508 13.12 3.08 14.97
CA ARG A 508 14.15 4.09 14.59
C ARG A 508 15.51 3.49 14.23
N LYS A 509 16.04 2.59 15.07
CA LYS A 509 17.35 1.93 14.85
C LYS A 509 17.34 1.09 13.57
N HIS A 510 16.28 0.33 13.34
CA HIS A 510 16.12 -0.56 12.18
C HIS A 510 15.95 0.25 10.88
N CYS A 511 15.21 1.34 10.93
CA CYS A 511 15.06 2.21 9.76
C CYS A 511 16.34 2.96 9.41
N ASN A 512 17.13 3.37 10.40
CA ASN A 512 18.46 3.91 10.15
C ASN A 512 19.41 2.86 9.53
N PHE A 513 19.29 1.59 9.95
CA PHE A 513 20.03 0.49 9.34
C PHE A 513 19.65 0.31 7.85
N TRP A 514 18.36 0.25 7.52
CA TRP A 514 17.91 0.10 6.13
C TRP A 514 18.31 1.27 5.23
N LYS A 515 18.29 2.51 5.75
CA LYS A 515 18.81 3.69 5.03
C LYS A 515 20.30 3.59 4.66
N PHE A 516 21.07 2.76 5.37
CA PHE A 516 22.50 2.57 5.11
C PHE A 516 22.79 1.46 4.08
N ILE A 517 21.87 0.50 3.89
CA ILE A 517 22.06 -0.64 2.98
C ILE A 517 22.40 -0.23 1.53
N PRO A 518 21.71 0.74 0.90
CA PRO A 518 22.05 1.17 -0.46
C PRO A 518 23.50 1.67 -0.58
N LYS A 519 24.02 2.36 0.44
CA LYS A 519 25.41 2.81 0.49
C LYS A 519 26.39 1.65 0.57
N LEU A 520 26.07 0.60 1.34
CA LEU A 520 26.89 -0.61 1.40
C LEU A 520 26.94 -1.35 0.06
N ILE A 521 25.81 -1.41 -0.65
CA ILE A 521 25.74 -2.02 -2.00
C ILE A 521 26.64 -1.25 -2.96
N SER A 522 26.58 0.09 -2.95
CA SER A 522 27.44 0.94 -3.78
C SER A 522 28.93 0.69 -3.51
N ILE A 523 29.34 0.69 -2.23
CA ILE A 523 30.74 0.43 -1.84
C ILE A 523 31.19 -0.96 -2.27
N SER A 524 30.33 -1.97 -2.11
CA SER A 524 30.62 -3.35 -2.52
C SER A 524 30.77 -3.49 -4.03
N ALA A 525 30.03 -2.72 -4.84
CA ALA A 525 30.16 -2.71 -6.29
C ALA A 525 31.52 -2.14 -6.73
N ASP A 526 31.92 -1.01 -6.14
CA ASP A 526 33.22 -0.36 -6.41
C ASP A 526 34.40 -1.27 -6.04
N LEU A 527 34.29 -1.97 -4.90
CA LEU A 527 35.27 -2.98 -4.48
C LEU A 527 35.32 -4.17 -5.44
N GLY A 528 34.16 -4.63 -5.93
CA GLY A 528 34.07 -5.72 -6.90
C GLY A 528 34.77 -5.39 -8.22
N GLU A 529 34.54 -4.19 -8.76
CA GLU A 529 35.21 -3.75 -9.99
C GLU A 529 36.73 -3.63 -9.79
N SER A 530 37.16 -3.07 -8.66
CA SER A 530 38.57 -2.93 -8.31
C SER A 530 39.23 -4.30 -8.08
N PHE A 531 38.54 -5.24 -7.45
CA PHE A 531 39.02 -6.60 -7.21
C PHE A 531 39.07 -7.42 -8.51
N ILE A 532 38.09 -7.27 -9.42
CA ILE A 532 38.13 -7.89 -10.76
C ILE A 532 39.31 -7.33 -11.55
N LYS A 533 39.53 -6.01 -11.53
CA LYS A 533 40.71 -5.39 -12.15
C LYS A 533 42.01 -5.90 -11.54
N TRP A 534 42.09 -6.01 -10.22
CA TRP A 534 43.25 -6.57 -9.52
C TRP A 534 43.47 -8.04 -9.91
N LYS A 535 42.42 -8.87 -9.92
CA LYS A 535 42.52 -10.28 -10.31
C LYS A 535 42.97 -10.43 -11.77
N GLN A 536 42.42 -9.64 -12.69
CA GLN A 536 42.88 -9.59 -14.08
C GLN A 536 44.30 -9.07 -14.23
N GLN A 537 44.77 -8.20 -13.33
CA GLN A 537 46.16 -7.74 -13.31
C GLN A 537 47.09 -8.79 -12.71
N MET A 538 46.67 -9.52 -11.67
CA MET A 538 47.44 -10.62 -11.08
C MET A 538 47.51 -11.82 -12.01
N ASP A 539 46.40 -12.17 -12.68
CA ASP A 539 46.37 -13.22 -13.70
C ASP A 539 47.31 -12.85 -14.86
N ARG A 540 47.33 -11.59 -15.31
CA ARG A 540 48.32 -11.12 -16.30
C ARG A 540 49.74 -11.12 -15.75
N TRP A 541 49.94 -10.70 -14.51
CA TRP A 541 51.25 -10.73 -13.86
C TRP A 541 51.80 -12.15 -13.80
N GLU A 542 50.98 -13.12 -13.41
CA GLU A 542 51.37 -14.53 -13.26
C GLU A 542 51.56 -15.24 -14.60
N ASN A 543 50.73 -14.96 -15.60
CA ASN A 543 50.74 -15.71 -16.85
C ASN A 543 51.52 -15.04 -17.99
N ASP A 544 51.67 -13.71 -17.96
CA ASP A 544 52.38 -12.97 -19.01
C ASP A 544 53.72 -12.46 -18.48
N TYR A 545 53.74 -11.73 -17.36
CA TYR A 545 54.95 -11.06 -16.86
C TYR A 545 55.92 -12.00 -16.14
N MET A 546 55.44 -12.94 -15.33
CA MET A 546 56.28 -13.89 -14.59
C MET A 546 57.04 -14.85 -15.51
N PRO A 547 56.44 -15.43 -16.57
CA PRO A 547 57.17 -16.25 -17.53
C PRO A 547 58.22 -15.45 -18.31
N GLU A 548 57.94 -14.18 -18.65
CA GLU A 548 58.93 -13.28 -19.25
C GLU A 548 60.09 -12.96 -18.30
N TRP A 549 59.80 -12.84 -17.00
CA TRP A 549 60.78 -12.60 -15.94
C TRP A 549 61.69 -13.80 -15.74
N GLU A 550 61.11 -15.00 -15.62
CA GLU A 550 61.84 -16.25 -15.48
C GLU A 550 62.67 -16.58 -16.73
N ALA A 551 62.21 -16.16 -17.92
CA ALA A 551 62.95 -16.31 -19.17
C ALA A 551 64.07 -15.27 -19.37
N GLY A 552 64.26 -14.32 -18.44
CA GLY A 552 65.30 -13.30 -18.50
C GLY A 552 65.13 -12.26 -19.62
N LYS A 553 63.90 -12.07 -20.12
CA LYS A 553 63.60 -11.23 -21.30
C LYS A 553 63.17 -9.80 -20.96
N PHE A 554 63.63 -9.23 -19.85
CA PHE A 554 63.41 -7.81 -19.57
C PHE A 554 64.52 -6.96 -20.22
N SER A 555 64.18 -6.19 -21.25
CA SER A 555 64.95 -4.99 -21.59
C SER A 555 64.42 -3.85 -20.71
N PHE A 556 65.30 -3.24 -19.91
CA PHE A 556 65.01 -1.98 -19.22
C PHE A 556 64.74 -0.83 -20.19
#